data_AF-A0A959THT5-F1
#
_entry.id   AF-A0A959THT5-F1
#
_cell.length_a   1.000
_cell.length_b   1.000
_cell.length_c   1.000
_cell.angle_alpha   90.00
_cell.angle_beta   90.00
_cell.angle_gamma   90.00
#
_symmetry.space_group_name_H-M   'P 1'
#
loop_
_entity.id
_entity.type
_entity.pdbx_description
1 polymer ?
#
loop_
_entity_poly.entity_id
_entity_poly.type
_entity_poly.pdbx_seq_one_letter_code
_entity_poly.pdbx_strand_id
1 'polypeptide(L)'
;MRGPSVDRVIGHAVLFVSAALIGRTIRWYPLLPEQIPIHFGGDGRPDRWVSAHWVVWLLLPLMALALSMTMMYLAKWVPKLAEGSPASVNVPDKKRFVQLSPPARMQVLLPTATYLRWVGLLLILLFAYIVEGTARVAVGQMDKLPLWPVLLFLAGVLGALPVMIRTTKRAISMSWEQEHVAP
;
A
#
# COMPACT_ATOMS: atom_id res chain seq x y z
N MET A 1 -12.59 -0.44 -27.35
CA MET A 1 -11.25 -0.34 -26.73
C MET A 1 -11.39 -0.58 -25.22
N ARG A 2 -10.77 -1.62 -24.64
CA ARG A 2 -10.79 -1.85 -23.19
C ARG A 2 -9.83 -0.86 -22.53
N GLY A 3 -10.31 -0.04 -21.59
CA GLY A 3 -9.49 0.93 -20.86
C GLY A 3 -8.32 0.27 -20.09
N PRO A 4 -7.39 1.07 -19.54
CA PRO A 4 -6.33 0.53 -18.71
C PRO A 4 -6.91 -0.26 -17.53
N SER A 5 -6.33 -1.42 -17.22
CA SER A 5 -6.74 -2.21 -16.06
C SER A 5 -6.41 -1.44 -14.78
N VAL A 6 -7.25 -1.56 -13.75
CA VAL A 6 -7.05 -0.89 -12.45
C VAL A 6 -5.64 -1.10 -11.91
N ASP A 7 -5.10 -2.32 -12.03
CA ASP A 7 -3.72 -2.63 -11.60
C ASP A 7 -2.65 -1.79 -12.32
N ARG A 8 -2.82 -1.51 -13.62
CA ARG A 8 -1.88 -0.67 -14.38
C ARG A 8 -1.95 0.78 -13.91
N VAL A 9 -3.17 1.28 -13.68
CA VAL A 9 -3.37 2.65 -13.15
C VAL A 9 -2.69 2.78 -11.78
N ILE A 10 -2.90 1.82 -10.88
CA ILE A 10 -2.24 1.80 -9.56
C ILE A 10 -0.71 1.76 -9.72
N GLY A 11 -0.18 0.91 -10.62
CA GLY A 11 1.26 0.81 -10.86
C GLY A 11 1.87 2.14 -11.32
N HIS A 12 1.25 2.81 -12.30
CA HIS A 12 1.70 4.13 -12.75
C HIS A 12 1.58 5.19 -11.66
N ALA A 13 0.50 5.17 -10.87
CA ALA A 13 0.34 6.08 -9.74
C ALA A 13 1.46 5.89 -8.70
N VAL A 14 1.83 4.64 -8.37
CA VAL A 14 2.94 4.38 -7.44
C VAL A 14 4.27 4.88 -7.99
N LEU A 15 4.57 4.67 -9.26
CA LEU A 15 5.79 5.21 -9.87
C LEU A 15 5.81 6.74 -9.80
N PHE A 16 4.71 7.38 -10.16
CA PHE A 16 4.57 8.83 -10.12
C PHE A 16 4.76 9.39 -8.70
N VAL A 17 4.05 8.83 -7.72
CA VAL A 17 4.14 9.26 -6.31
C VAL A 17 5.52 8.98 -5.74
N SER A 18 6.17 7.88 -6.11
CA SER A 18 7.54 7.57 -5.69
C SER A 18 8.54 8.62 -6.22
N ALA A 19 8.43 8.97 -7.50
CA ALA A 19 9.26 10.01 -8.09
C ALA A 19 9.01 11.37 -7.45
N ALA A 20 7.74 11.71 -7.19
CA ALA A 20 7.35 12.93 -6.49
C ALA A 20 7.92 12.96 -5.06
N LEU A 21 7.79 11.87 -4.30
CA LEU A 21 8.33 11.73 -2.95
C LEU A 21 9.84 12.00 -2.93
N ILE A 22 10.61 11.29 -3.77
CA ILE A 22 12.07 11.47 -3.83
C ILE A 22 12.42 12.90 -4.27
N GLY A 23 11.75 13.43 -5.28
CA GLY A 23 11.96 14.81 -5.73
C GLY A 23 11.68 15.84 -4.63
N ARG A 24 10.60 15.66 -3.85
CA ARG A 24 10.27 16.52 -2.70
C ARG A 24 11.29 16.37 -1.58
N THR A 25 11.72 15.16 -1.25
CA THR A 25 12.76 14.91 -0.25
C THR A 25 14.05 15.65 -0.58
N ILE A 26 14.54 15.54 -1.82
CA ILE A 26 15.75 16.24 -2.27
C ILE A 26 15.55 17.75 -2.22
N ARG A 27 14.41 18.24 -2.71
CA ARG A 27 14.10 19.68 -2.72
C ARG A 27 14.05 20.30 -1.32
N TRP A 28 13.53 19.56 -0.33
CA TRP A 28 13.41 20.07 1.04
C TRP A 28 14.73 20.11 1.78
N TYR A 29 15.61 19.15 1.56
CA TYR A 29 16.83 19.00 2.34
C TYR A 29 17.66 20.29 2.54
N PRO A 30 17.97 21.10 1.51
CA PRO A 30 18.77 22.32 1.70
C PRO A 30 18.04 23.42 2.48
N LEU A 31 16.72 23.30 2.70
CA LEU A 31 15.91 24.25 3.43
C LEU A 31 15.69 23.84 4.89
N LEU A 32 16.06 22.62 5.26
CA LEU A 32 15.81 22.12 6.61
C LEU A 32 16.73 22.85 7.62
N PRO A 33 16.20 23.22 8.79
CA PRO A 33 17.03 23.70 9.89
C PRO A 33 17.89 22.57 10.47
N GLU A 34 18.77 22.91 11.41
CA GLU A 34 19.66 21.95 12.07
C GLU A 34 18.90 20.84 12.82
N GLN A 35 17.64 21.08 13.23
CA GLN A 35 16.80 20.08 13.89
C GLN A 35 15.46 19.87 13.18
N ILE A 36 15.10 18.62 12.96
CA ILE A 36 13.82 18.24 12.35
C ILE A 36 12.98 17.37 13.30
N PRO A 37 11.64 17.44 13.22
CA PRO A 37 10.78 16.63 14.05
C PRO A 37 10.75 15.18 13.53
N ILE A 38 10.77 14.21 14.44
CA ILE A 38 10.72 12.78 14.13
C ILE A 38 9.55 12.05 14.78
N HIS A 39 8.87 12.70 15.72
CA HIS A 39 7.67 12.19 16.36
C HIS A 39 6.69 13.35 16.55
N PHE A 40 5.40 13.02 16.44
CA PHE A 40 4.30 13.94 16.61
C PHE A 40 3.33 13.36 17.63
N GLY A 41 2.90 14.18 18.58
CA GLY A 41 1.90 13.82 19.57
C GLY A 41 0.51 13.63 18.97
N GLY A 42 -0.45 13.20 19.80
CA GLY A 42 -1.85 12.98 19.39
C GLY A 42 -2.59 14.25 18.97
N ASP A 43 -2.04 15.44 19.21
CA ASP A 43 -2.55 16.72 18.71
C ASP A 43 -1.88 17.17 17.40
N GLY A 44 -0.94 16.36 16.89
CA GLY A 44 -0.14 16.61 15.69
C GLY A 44 1.06 17.53 15.91
N ARG A 45 1.35 17.98 17.13
CA ARG A 45 2.54 18.81 17.41
C ARG A 45 3.79 17.96 17.55
N PRO A 46 4.95 18.46 17.11
CA PRO A 46 6.21 17.75 17.30
C PRO A 46 6.59 17.71 18.78
N ASP A 47 6.89 16.53 19.30
CA ASP A 47 7.32 16.29 20.69
C ASP A 47 8.72 15.66 20.78
N ARG A 48 9.33 15.33 19.63
CA ARG A 48 10.71 14.84 19.53
C ARG A 48 11.40 15.34 18.27
N TRP A 49 12.65 15.73 18.44
CA TRP A 49 13.49 16.35 17.42
C TRP A 49 14.85 15.64 17.33
N VAL A 50 15.49 15.71 16.18
CA VAL A 50 16.87 15.21 15.97
C VAL A 50 17.63 16.11 15.01
N SER A 51 18.95 16.01 15.03
CA SER A 51 19.81 16.70 14.06
C SER A 51 19.50 16.28 12.61
N ALA A 52 19.32 17.26 11.74
CA ALA A 52 19.05 17.06 10.34
C ALA A 52 20.33 16.65 9.60
N HIS A 53 20.34 15.43 9.08
CA HIS A 53 21.37 14.99 8.15
C HIS A 53 20.78 13.99 7.16
N TRP A 54 21.43 13.81 6.01
CA TRP A 54 20.91 13.03 4.88
C TRP A 54 20.40 11.65 5.27
N VAL A 55 21.13 10.92 6.11
CA VAL A 55 20.75 9.56 6.53
C VAL A 55 19.40 9.55 7.26
N VAL A 56 19.18 10.46 8.22
CA VAL A 56 17.90 10.55 8.95
C VAL A 56 16.79 11.02 8.02
N TRP A 57 17.06 12.02 7.17
CA TRP A 57 16.05 12.58 6.28
C TRP A 57 15.57 11.58 5.21
N LEU A 58 16.46 10.71 4.72
CA LEU A 58 16.14 9.69 3.73
C LEU A 58 15.44 8.47 4.31
N LEU A 59 15.45 8.27 5.63
CA LEU A 59 14.91 7.06 6.25
C LEU A 59 13.42 6.85 5.92
N LEU A 60 12.58 7.88 6.08
CA LEU A 60 11.14 7.77 5.82
C LEU A 60 10.82 7.54 4.33
N PRO A 61 11.40 8.30 3.37
CA PRO A 61 11.21 8.02 1.95
C PRO A 61 11.65 6.61 1.54
N LEU A 62 12.79 6.13 2.04
CA LEU A 62 13.29 4.80 1.72
C LEU A 62 12.41 3.71 2.32
N MET A 63 11.93 3.89 3.55
CA MET A 63 10.95 3.00 4.18
C MET A 63 9.66 2.92 3.36
N ALA A 64 9.17 4.07 2.87
CA ALA A 64 7.98 4.15 2.04
C ALA A 64 8.12 3.36 0.74
N LEU A 65 9.26 3.54 0.05
CA LEU A 65 9.59 2.80 -1.16
C LEU A 65 9.68 1.30 -0.87
N ALA A 66 10.41 0.92 0.18
CA ALA A 66 10.57 -0.49 0.55
C ALA A 66 9.22 -1.16 0.81
N LEU A 67 8.38 -0.58 1.66
CA LEU A 67 7.07 -1.13 2.00
C LEU A 67 6.13 -1.18 0.79
N SER A 68 6.09 -0.12 -0.02
CA SER A 68 5.28 -0.08 -1.24
C SER A 68 5.73 -1.15 -2.24
N MET A 69 7.04 -1.30 -2.45
CA MET A 69 7.61 -2.34 -3.31
C MET A 69 7.36 -3.74 -2.77
N THR A 70 7.43 -3.96 -1.46
CA THR A 70 7.04 -5.23 -0.83
C THR A 70 5.58 -5.55 -1.14
N MET A 71 4.66 -4.59 -1.04
CA MET A 71 3.25 -4.83 -1.39
C MET A 71 3.08 -5.18 -2.89
N MET A 72 3.79 -4.48 -3.78
CA MET A 72 3.78 -4.78 -5.22
C MET A 72 4.35 -6.17 -5.54
N TYR A 73 5.39 -6.58 -4.82
CA TYR A 73 5.98 -7.90 -4.93
C TYR A 73 5.01 -8.98 -4.43
N LEU A 74 4.43 -8.81 -3.23
CA LEU A 74 3.46 -9.74 -2.67
C LEU A 74 2.22 -9.90 -3.57
N ALA A 75 1.76 -8.82 -4.21
CA ALA A 75 0.67 -8.88 -5.18
C ALA A 75 0.97 -9.78 -6.40
N LYS A 76 2.24 -9.99 -6.75
CA LYS A 76 2.65 -10.93 -7.81
C LYS A 76 2.93 -12.32 -7.26
N TRP A 77 3.43 -12.40 -6.03
CA TRP A 77 3.90 -13.64 -5.41
C TRP A 77 2.76 -14.48 -4.81
N VAL A 78 1.76 -13.87 -4.17
CA VAL A 78 0.65 -14.59 -3.51
C VAL A 78 -0.14 -15.50 -4.46
N PRO A 79 -0.54 -15.07 -5.67
CA PRO A 79 -1.18 -15.98 -6.63
C PRO A 79 -0.31 -17.16 -7.03
N LYS A 80 1.02 -16.95 -7.18
CA LYS A 80 1.97 -18.02 -7.50
C LYS A 80 2.15 -19.00 -6.36
N LEU A 81 2.15 -18.52 -5.11
CA LEU A 81 2.24 -19.39 -3.93
C LEU A 81 1.06 -20.38 -3.86
N ALA A 82 -0.13 -19.95 -4.26
CA ALA A 82 -1.32 -20.79 -4.27
C ALA A 82 -1.28 -21.94 -5.28
N GLU A 83 -0.41 -21.86 -6.28
CA GLU A 83 -0.20 -22.92 -7.25
C GLU A 83 0.42 -24.16 -6.57
N GLY A 84 1.54 -23.97 -5.85
CA GLY A 84 2.27 -25.07 -5.21
C GLY A 84 1.90 -25.33 -3.75
N SER A 85 1.29 -24.38 -3.03
CA SER A 85 0.98 -24.50 -1.61
C SER A 85 -0.35 -23.82 -1.23
N PRO A 86 -1.48 -24.27 -1.79
CA PRO A 86 -2.78 -23.63 -1.56
C PRO A 86 -3.21 -23.64 -0.08
N ALA A 87 -2.74 -24.62 0.70
CA ALA A 87 -3.03 -24.75 2.12
C ALA A 87 -2.39 -23.64 2.98
N SER A 88 -1.33 -22.95 2.52
CA SER A 88 -0.70 -21.87 3.28
C SER A 88 -1.37 -20.51 3.10
N VAL A 89 -2.21 -20.33 2.08
CA VAL A 89 -2.82 -19.02 1.77
C VAL A 89 -4.13 -18.81 2.54
N ASN A 90 -4.21 -17.84 3.45
CA ASN A 90 -5.45 -17.55 4.16
C ASN A 90 -6.50 -16.90 3.22
N VAL A 91 -7.58 -17.63 2.94
CA VAL A 91 -8.67 -17.19 2.04
C VAL A 91 -10.03 -17.59 2.62
N PRO A 92 -11.11 -16.87 2.27
CA PRO A 92 -12.46 -17.35 2.55
C PRO A 92 -12.72 -18.70 1.87
N ASP A 93 -13.64 -19.50 2.43
CA ASP A 93 -14.08 -20.79 1.87
C ASP A 93 -12.92 -21.74 1.50
N LYS A 94 -11.91 -21.76 2.37
CA LYS A 94 -10.64 -22.51 2.23
C LYS A 94 -10.81 -23.92 1.66
N LYS A 95 -11.81 -24.68 2.12
CA LYS A 95 -12.08 -26.06 1.66
C LYS A 95 -12.35 -26.14 0.16
N ARG A 96 -13.15 -25.23 -0.40
CA ARG A 96 -13.42 -25.17 -1.84
C ARG A 96 -12.19 -24.69 -2.60
N PHE A 97 -11.54 -23.64 -2.09
CA PHE A 97 -10.35 -23.08 -2.71
C PHE A 97 -9.22 -24.11 -2.93
N VAL A 98 -8.92 -24.94 -1.93
CA VAL A 98 -7.84 -25.94 -2.06
C VAL A 98 -8.18 -27.06 -3.06
N GLN A 99 -9.46 -27.25 -3.39
CA GLN A 99 -9.91 -28.25 -4.36
C GLN A 99 -9.93 -27.73 -5.80
N LEU A 100 -9.89 -26.40 -6.00
CA LEU A 100 -9.83 -25.80 -7.33
C LEU A 100 -8.56 -26.22 -8.08
N SER A 101 -8.60 -26.19 -9.41
CA SER A 101 -7.40 -26.36 -10.23
C SER A 101 -6.37 -25.23 -9.98
N PRO A 102 -5.06 -25.45 -10.22
CA PRO A 102 -4.06 -24.40 -10.04
C PRO A 102 -4.35 -23.10 -10.82
N PRO A 103 -4.76 -23.14 -12.11
CA PRO A 103 -5.16 -21.94 -12.85
C PRO A 103 -6.33 -21.18 -12.19
N ALA A 104 -7.35 -21.88 -11.70
CA ALA A 104 -8.48 -21.25 -11.02
C ALA A 104 -8.08 -20.60 -9.70
N ARG A 105 -7.22 -21.25 -8.90
CA ARG A 105 -6.69 -20.67 -7.65
C ARG A 105 -5.98 -19.34 -7.88
N MET A 106 -5.18 -19.25 -8.96
CA MET A 106 -4.49 -18.01 -9.32
C MET A 106 -5.47 -16.89 -9.67
N GLN A 107 -6.53 -17.20 -10.42
CA GLN A 107 -7.56 -16.23 -10.79
C GLN A 107 -8.36 -15.74 -9.58
N VAL A 108 -8.71 -16.64 -8.67
CA VAL A 108 -9.41 -16.31 -7.42
C VAL A 108 -8.64 -15.30 -6.55
N LEU A 109 -7.31 -15.29 -6.65
CA LEU A 109 -6.45 -14.39 -5.86
C LEU A 109 -6.17 -13.04 -6.53
N LEU A 110 -6.67 -12.79 -7.74
CA LEU A 110 -6.52 -11.48 -8.39
C LEU A 110 -7.09 -10.32 -7.57
N PRO A 111 -8.27 -10.42 -6.91
CA PRO A 111 -8.74 -9.35 -6.04
C PRO A 111 -7.83 -9.08 -4.85
N THR A 112 -7.26 -10.13 -4.25
CA THR A 112 -6.24 -10.00 -3.19
C THR A 112 -4.98 -9.30 -3.71
N ALA A 113 -4.53 -9.64 -4.92
CA ALA A 113 -3.40 -8.98 -5.55
C ALA A 113 -3.67 -7.48 -5.80
N THR A 114 -4.84 -7.13 -6.34
CA THR A 114 -5.24 -5.73 -6.53
C THR A 114 -5.32 -4.97 -5.20
N TYR A 115 -5.86 -5.58 -4.15
CA TYR A 115 -5.89 -5.00 -2.82
C TYR A 115 -4.49 -4.72 -2.27
N LEU A 116 -3.53 -5.65 -2.43
CA LEU A 116 -2.15 -5.43 -2.01
C LEU A 116 -1.51 -4.24 -2.76
N ARG A 117 -1.73 -4.12 -4.08
CA ARG A 117 -1.25 -2.96 -4.85
C ARG A 117 -1.87 -1.66 -4.36
N TRP A 118 -3.16 -1.68 -4.05
CA TRP A 118 -3.88 -0.54 -3.48
C TRP A 118 -3.30 -0.11 -2.13
N VAL A 119 -3.03 -1.07 -1.22
CA VAL A 119 -2.35 -0.79 0.05
C VAL A 119 -0.96 -0.19 -0.18
N GLY A 120 -0.18 -0.73 -1.14
CA GLY A 120 1.12 -0.16 -1.51
C GLY A 120 1.03 1.31 -1.96
N LEU A 121 0.01 1.64 -2.76
CA LEU A 121 -0.28 3.03 -3.17
C LEU A 121 -0.65 3.93 -1.99
N LEU A 122 -1.52 3.47 -1.09
CA LEU A 122 -1.90 4.25 0.09
C LEU A 122 -0.72 4.47 1.04
N LEU A 123 0.16 3.47 1.20
CA LEU A 123 1.38 3.61 1.99
C LEU A 123 2.30 4.68 1.40
N ILE A 124 2.65 4.62 0.12
CA ILE A 124 3.56 5.61 -0.48
C ILE A 124 2.97 7.04 -0.42
N LEU A 125 1.66 7.19 -0.57
CA LEU A 125 0.97 8.47 -0.39
C LEU A 125 0.99 8.97 1.06
N LEU A 126 0.74 8.08 2.03
CA LEU A 126 0.80 8.41 3.45
C LEU A 126 2.21 8.90 3.84
N PHE A 127 3.26 8.21 3.41
CA PHE A 127 4.62 8.64 3.69
C PHE A 127 4.99 9.93 2.94
N ALA A 128 4.51 10.12 1.70
CA ALA A 128 4.68 11.40 1.00
C ALA A 128 4.03 12.55 1.77
N TYR A 129 2.83 12.34 2.32
CA TYR A 129 2.17 13.28 3.20
C TYR A 129 2.98 13.57 4.47
N ILE A 130 3.47 12.53 5.15
CA ILE A 130 4.28 12.68 6.38
C ILE A 130 5.57 13.44 6.08
N VAL A 131 6.32 13.07 5.04
CA VAL A 131 7.58 13.74 4.67
C VAL A 131 7.34 15.21 4.32
N GLU A 132 6.31 15.50 3.52
CA GLU A 132 5.93 16.86 3.16
C GLU A 132 5.54 17.69 4.39
N GLY A 133 4.70 17.13 5.27
CA GLY A 133 4.24 17.80 6.47
C GLY A 133 5.36 18.00 7.49
N THR A 134 6.22 17.01 7.70
CA THR A 134 7.43 17.12 8.54
C THR A 134 8.34 18.24 8.07
N ALA A 135 8.60 18.34 6.76
CA ALA A 135 9.42 19.43 6.23
C ALA A 135 8.78 20.80 6.48
N ARG A 136 7.47 20.94 6.23
CA ARG A 136 6.73 22.20 6.46
C ARG A 136 6.74 22.61 7.93
N VAL A 137 6.58 21.65 8.85
CA VAL A 137 6.68 21.93 10.29
C VAL A 137 8.11 22.34 10.66
N ALA A 138 9.12 21.63 10.16
CA ALA A 138 10.51 21.96 10.43
C ALA A 138 10.88 23.39 9.99
N VAL A 139 10.41 23.84 8.83
CA VAL A 139 10.70 25.20 8.32
C VAL A 139 9.73 26.28 8.83
N GLY A 140 8.86 25.95 9.80
CA GLY A 140 7.91 26.90 10.39
C GLY A 140 6.76 27.32 9.46
N GLN A 141 6.49 26.59 8.38
CA GLN A 141 5.32 26.82 7.52
C GLN A 141 4.03 26.23 8.10
N MET A 142 4.13 25.33 9.06
CA MET A 142 3.01 24.70 9.75
C MET A 142 3.35 24.49 11.22
N ASP A 143 2.40 24.76 12.13
CA ASP A 143 2.63 24.55 13.57
C ASP A 143 2.53 23.07 13.98
N LYS A 144 1.81 22.27 13.19
CA LYS A 144 1.49 20.87 13.48
C LYS A 144 1.19 20.08 12.22
N LEU A 145 1.34 18.77 12.28
CA LEU A 145 0.92 17.82 11.26
C LEU A 145 -0.55 17.41 11.48
N PRO A 146 -1.49 17.77 10.58
CA PRO A 146 -2.89 17.34 10.73
C PRO A 146 -3.01 15.81 10.73
N LEU A 147 -3.81 15.25 11.65
CA LEU A 147 -3.98 13.79 11.74
C LEU A 147 -5.10 13.24 10.83
N TRP A 148 -6.04 14.09 10.40
CA TRP A 148 -7.19 13.63 9.60
C TRP A 148 -6.80 12.96 8.26
N PRO A 149 -5.72 13.34 7.54
CA PRO A 149 -5.34 12.62 6.33
C PRO A 149 -4.94 11.17 6.64
N VAL A 150 -4.29 10.93 7.78
CA VAL A 150 -3.95 9.56 8.26
C VAL A 150 -5.22 8.72 8.41
N LEU A 151 -6.29 9.31 8.95
CA LEU A 151 -7.58 8.63 9.07
C LEU A 151 -8.19 8.28 7.71
N LEU A 152 -8.00 9.10 6.67
CA LEU A 152 -8.44 8.77 5.31
C LEU A 152 -7.66 7.60 4.72
N PHE A 153 -6.34 7.53 4.94
CA PHE A 153 -5.54 6.39 4.50
C PHE A 153 -5.97 5.10 5.21
N LEU A 154 -6.21 5.17 6.53
CA LEU A 154 -6.72 4.04 7.30
C LEU A 154 -8.10 3.61 6.81
N ALA A 155 -9.01 4.54 6.59
CA ALA A 155 -10.33 4.27 6.01
C ALA A 155 -10.22 3.66 4.60
N GLY A 156 -9.24 4.10 3.79
CA GLY A 156 -8.98 3.53 2.46
C GLY A 156 -8.50 2.08 2.49
N VAL A 157 -7.68 1.71 3.48
CA VAL A 157 -7.25 0.32 3.71
C VAL A 157 -8.43 -0.52 4.22
N LEU A 158 -9.05 -0.10 5.32
CA LEU A 158 -10.12 -0.86 5.97
C LEU A 158 -11.39 -0.95 5.10
N GLY A 159 -11.72 0.11 4.36
CA GLY A 159 -12.87 0.16 3.47
C GLY A 159 -12.74 -0.73 2.24
N ALA A 160 -11.51 -0.92 1.72
CA ALA A 160 -11.25 -1.81 0.59
C ALA A 160 -11.29 -3.30 1.00
N LEU A 161 -11.07 -3.62 2.27
CA LEU A 161 -10.98 -5.00 2.75
C LEU A 161 -12.31 -5.79 2.57
N PRO A 162 -13.50 -5.29 2.96
CA PRO A 162 -14.77 -5.96 2.67
C PRO A 162 -15.04 -6.18 1.19
N VAL A 163 -14.61 -5.23 0.33
CA VAL A 163 -14.74 -5.35 -1.13
C VAL A 163 -13.91 -6.53 -1.60
N MET A 164 -12.63 -6.59 -1.22
CA MET A 164 -11.73 -7.69 -1.53
C MET A 164 -12.31 -9.04 -1.09
N ILE A 165 -12.74 -9.16 0.17
CA ILE A 165 -13.32 -10.41 0.71
C ILE A 165 -14.54 -10.86 -0.10
N ARG A 166 -15.46 -9.94 -0.42
CA ARG A 166 -16.66 -10.25 -1.21
C ARG A 166 -16.30 -10.69 -2.62
N THR A 167 -15.36 -10.01 -3.28
CA THR A 167 -14.92 -10.35 -4.63
C THR A 167 -14.21 -11.70 -4.68
N THR A 168 -13.36 -12.01 -3.70
CA THR A 168 -12.67 -13.31 -3.60
C THR A 168 -13.67 -14.45 -3.36
N LYS A 169 -14.66 -14.27 -2.47
CA LYS A 169 -15.73 -15.26 -2.25
C LYS A 169 -16.53 -15.55 -3.52
N ARG A 170 -16.89 -14.50 -4.26
CA ARG A 170 -17.60 -14.63 -5.54
C ARG A 170 -16.75 -15.39 -6.56
N ALA A 171 -15.46 -15.04 -6.68
CA ALA A 171 -14.54 -15.72 -7.58
C ALA A 171 -14.41 -17.22 -7.25
N ILE A 172 -14.29 -17.59 -5.97
CA ILE A 172 -14.26 -19.01 -5.55
C ILE A 172 -15.54 -19.74 -5.99
N SER A 173 -16.70 -19.12 -5.77
CA SER A 173 -17.99 -19.74 -6.09
C SER A 173 -18.14 -19.96 -7.60
N MET A 174 -17.79 -18.96 -8.42
CA MET A 174 -17.85 -19.07 -9.87
C MET A 174 -16.88 -20.12 -10.42
N SER A 175 -15.64 -20.14 -9.95
CA SER A 175 -14.65 -21.15 -10.37
C SER A 175 -15.06 -22.56 -9.94
N TRP A 176 -15.68 -22.69 -8.76
CA TRP A 176 -16.21 -23.98 -8.29
C TRP A 176 -17.32 -24.50 -9.22
N GLU A 177 -18.29 -23.66 -9.55
CA GLU A 177 -19.38 -24.02 -10.47
C GLU A 177 -18.84 -24.43 -11.86
N GLN A 178 -17.84 -23.71 -12.37
CA GLN A 178 -17.21 -24.02 -13.66
C GLN A 178 -16.47 -25.37 -13.67
N GLU A 179 -15.83 -25.76 -12.56
CA GLU A 179 -15.02 -26.98 -12.53
C GLU A 179 -15.79 -28.23 -12.10
N HIS A 180 -16.85 -28.09 -11.29
CA HIS A 180 -17.50 -29.23 -10.62
C HIS A 180 -18.99 -29.38 -10.94
N VAL A 181 -19.63 -28.38 -11.54
CA VAL A 181 -21.09 -28.38 -11.80
C VAL A 181 -21.40 -28.25 -13.29
N ALA A 182 -20.53 -27.61 -14.07
CA ALA A 182 -20.67 -27.56 -15.52
C ALA A 182 -20.53 -28.98 -16.12
N PRO A 183 -21.49 -29.43 -16.97
CA PRO A 183 -21.53 -30.76 -17.56
C PRO A 183 -20.44 -30.99 -18.62
#